data_AF-A0A494VJQ7-F1
#
_entry.id   AF-A0A494VJQ7-F1
#
_cell.length_a   1.000
_cell.length_b   1.000
_cell.length_c   1.000
_cell.angle_alpha   90.00
_cell.angle_beta   90.00
_cell.angle_gamma   90.00
#
_symmetry.space_group_name_H-M   'P 1'
#
loop_
_entity.id
_entity.type
_entity.pdbx_description
1 polymer ?
#
loop_
_entity_poly.entity_id
_entity_poly.type
_entity_poly.pdbx_seq_one_letter_code
_entity_poly.pdbx_strand_id
1 'polypeptide(L)'
;MNSIAKSSIFYFSVLLALTYVLIALTNYYILTPDFYQRSGSALSGIPGGEIIVYENMKKWIYFSEAIYLLIKLFALSLIFYTALFLSGKTVTLAAIFKIIVLSEYIFLVPALIKIIWFYFYYHDPTLADWHKTYVLSALSMFDAVPGDWYYALQTLNVFEVVYWFILGFGISTVTGMSYDASLKIVVSSYLPALFIWVCLVTFVSLMFFPGTA
;
A
#
# COMPACT_ATOMS: atom_id res chain seq x y z
N MET A 1 14.38 7.41 -26.47
CA MET A 1 13.15 7.41 -25.65
C MET A 1 12.55 6.01 -25.38
N ASN A 2 12.91 4.94 -26.12
CA ASN A 2 12.22 3.63 -26.00
C ASN A 2 12.69 2.65 -24.91
N SER A 3 13.93 2.74 -24.40
CA SER A 3 14.44 1.70 -23.47
C SER A 3 13.95 1.88 -22.03
N ILE A 4 13.96 3.11 -21.51
CA ILE A 4 13.54 3.41 -20.12
C ILE A 4 12.07 3.10 -19.93
N ALA A 5 11.19 3.57 -20.83
CA ALA A 5 9.75 3.31 -20.72
C ALA A 5 9.43 1.80 -20.77
N LYS A 6 10.08 1.03 -21.65
CA LYS A 6 9.94 -0.43 -21.69
C LYS A 6 10.37 -1.08 -20.38
N SER A 7 11.50 -0.64 -19.82
CA SER A 7 11.99 -1.11 -18.53
C SER A 7 11.00 -0.77 -17.39
N SER A 8 10.43 0.44 -17.38
CA SER A 8 9.43 0.84 -16.39
C SER A 8 8.17 -0.01 -16.45
N ILE A 9 7.66 -0.27 -17.67
CA ILE A 9 6.49 -1.14 -17.88
C ILE A 9 6.79 -2.54 -17.36
N PHE A 10 7.97 -3.10 -17.67
CA PHE A 10 8.38 -4.40 -17.18
C PHE A 10 8.38 -4.47 -15.65
N TYR A 11 9.02 -3.53 -14.95
CA TYR A 11 9.05 -3.52 -13.49
C TYR A 11 7.66 -3.33 -12.88
N PHE A 12 6.79 -2.55 -13.52
CA PHE A 12 5.41 -2.38 -13.09
C PHE A 12 4.61 -3.69 -13.26
N SER A 13 4.76 -4.37 -14.39
CA SER A 13 4.10 -5.66 -14.63
C SER A 13 4.54 -6.72 -13.63
N VAL A 14 5.84 -6.77 -13.30
CA VAL A 14 6.36 -7.69 -12.27
C VAL A 14 5.80 -7.35 -10.89
N LEU A 15 5.80 -6.06 -10.52
CA LEU A 15 5.23 -5.61 -9.24
C LEU A 15 3.76 -6.01 -9.12
N LEU A 16 2.96 -5.73 -10.15
CA LEU A 16 1.54 -6.07 -10.19
C LEU A 16 1.31 -7.59 -10.11
N ALA A 17 2.11 -8.38 -10.83
CA ALA A 17 2.03 -9.83 -10.78
C ALA A 17 2.35 -10.37 -9.37
N LEU A 18 3.36 -9.84 -8.70
CA LEU A 18 3.70 -10.22 -7.33
C LEU A 18 2.59 -9.82 -6.35
N THR A 19 2.01 -8.62 -6.48
CA THR A 19 0.85 -8.19 -5.69
C THR A 19 -0.33 -9.14 -5.89
N TYR A 20 -0.61 -9.55 -7.13
CA TYR A 20 -1.67 -10.51 -7.41
C TYR A 20 -1.40 -11.89 -6.82
N VAL A 21 -0.15 -12.34 -6.82
CA VAL A 21 0.23 -13.59 -6.14
C VAL A 21 -0.05 -13.47 -4.63
N LEU A 22 0.30 -12.36 -3.99
CA LEU A 22 0.02 -12.15 -2.57
C LEU A 22 -1.49 -12.11 -2.27
N ILE A 23 -2.29 -11.46 -3.14
CA ILE A 23 -3.76 -11.46 -3.03
C ILE A 23 -4.31 -12.88 -3.20
N ALA A 24 -3.80 -13.65 -4.16
CA ALA A 24 -4.21 -15.02 -4.39
C ALA A 24 -3.88 -15.91 -3.19
N LEU A 25 -2.67 -15.79 -2.63
CA LEU A 25 -2.26 -16.50 -1.40
C LEU A 25 -3.16 -16.12 -0.22
N THR A 26 -3.45 -14.83 -0.04
CA THR A 26 -4.35 -14.34 1.02
C THR A 26 -5.75 -14.93 0.89
N ASN A 27 -6.33 -14.92 -0.32
CA ASN A 27 -7.66 -15.48 -0.58
C ASN A 27 -7.72 -17.00 -0.50
N TYR A 28 -6.58 -17.68 -0.72
CA TYR A 28 -6.51 -19.14 -0.66
C TYR A 28 -6.33 -19.63 0.78
N TYR A 29 -5.43 -19.01 1.54
CA TYR A 29 -5.07 -19.49 2.89
C TYR A 29 -5.83 -18.81 4.03
N ILE A 30 -6.31 -17.57 3.84
CA ILE A 30 -6.80 -16.73 4.96
C ILE A 30 -8.26 -16.34 4.72
N LEU A 31 -8.53 -15.51 3.71
CA LEU A 31 -9.84 -14.95 3.43
C LEU A 31 -10.72 -15.95 2.67
N THR A 32 -11.08 -17.03 3.35
CA THR A 32 -11.97 -18.10 2.87
C THR A 32 -13.41 -17.84 3.30
N PRO A 33 -14.42 -18.46 2.66
CA PRO A 33 -15.81 -18.33 3.09
C PRO A 33 -16.03 -18.66 4.57
N ASP A 34 -15.42 -19.74 5.06
CA ASP A 34 -15.48 -20.17 6.46
C ASP A 34 -14.90 -19.10 7.41
N PHE A 35 -13.82 -18.42 7.00
CA PHE A 35 -13.23 -17.32 7.77
C PHE A 35 -14.21 -16.17 7.97
N TYR A 36 -14.92 -15.77 6.91
CA TYR A 36 -15.92 -14.70 6.98
C TYR A 36 -17.12 -15.09 7.85
N GLN A 37 -17.58 -16.34 7.75
CA GLN A 37 -18.67 -16.86 8.60
C GLN A 37 -18.29 -16.85 10.09
N ARG A 38 -17.09 -17.34 10.43
CA ARG A 38 -16.59 -17.31 11.83
C ARG A 38 -16.45 -15.90 12.39
N SER A 39 -16.20 -14.91 11.53
CA SER A 39 -16.03 -13.51 11.94
C SER A 39 -17.35 -12.81 12.29
N GLY A 40 -18.51 -13.49 12.21
CA GLY A 40 -19.83 -12.90 12.50
C GLY A 40 -20.32 -11.89 11.46
N SER A 41 -19.53 -11.66 10.41
CA SER A 41 -19.83 -10.82 9.26
C SER A 41 -20.32 -11.71 8.12
N ALA A 42 -21.58 -12.17 8.18
CA ALA A 42 -22.20 -12.88 7.07
C ALA A 42 -22.02 -12.04 5.80
N LEU A 43 -21.31 -12.59 4.81
CA LEU A 43 -20.99 -11.91 3.54
C LEU A 43 -22.27 -11.45 2.81
N SER A 44 -23.40 -12.10 3.09
CA SER A 44 -24.71 -11.69 2.62
C SER A 44 -25.76 -11.88 3.71
N GLY A 45 -26.75 -11.00 3.77
CA GLY A 45 -27.96 -11.20 4.58
C GLY A 45 -28.94 -12.24 4.02
N ILE A 46 -28.55 -12.98 2.97
CA ILE A 46 -29.37 -13.97 2.28
C ILE A 46 -28.77 -15.37 2.53
N PRO A 47 -29.51 -16.32 3.10
CA PRO A 47 -29.03 -17.70 3.25
C PRO A 47 -28.57 -18.29 1.90
N GLY A 48 -27.31 -18.73 1.83
CA GLY A 48 -26.70 -19.28 0.60
C GLY A 48 -26.15 -18.24 -0.40
N GLY A 49 -26.32 -16.93 -0.15
CA GLY A 49 -25.78 -15.85 -0.99
C GLY A 49 -24.30 -15.54 -0.76
N GLU A 50 -23.71 -16.07 0.31
CA GLU A 50 -22.36 -15.73 0.77
C GLU A 50 -21.28 -16.12 -0.25
N ILE A 51 -21.45 -17.28 -0.90
CA ILE A 51 -20.54 -17.77 -1.93
C ILE A 51 -20.57 -16.83 -3.15
N ILE A 52 -21.76 -16.33 -3.53
CA ILE A 52 -21.92 -15.43 -4.68
C ILE A 52 -21.25 -14.09 -4.39
N VAL A 53 -21.46 -13.52 -3.19
CA VAL A 53 -20.81 -12.26 -2.79
C VAL A 53 -19.30 -12.44 -2.73
N TYR A 54 -18.82 -13.54 -2.14
CA TYR A 54 -17.40 -13.88 -2.08
C TYR A 54 -16.75 -13.95 -3.47
N GLU A 55 -17.37 -14.68 -4.41
CA GLU A 55 -16.89 -14.80 -5.78
C GLU A 55 -16.88 -13.45 -6.52
N ASN A 56 -17.86 -12.59 -6.25
CA ASN A 56 -17.88 -11.24 -6.81
C ASN A 56 -16.78 -10.35 -6.20
N MET A 57 -16.59 -10.37 -4.88
CA MET A 57 -15.50 -9.65 -4.21
C MET A 57 -14.14 -10.06 -4.76
N LYS A 58 -13.93 -11.38 -4.94
CA LYS A 58 -12.73 -11.95 -5.56
C LYS A 58 -12.47 -11.44 -6.98
N LYS A 59 -13.50 -11.20 -7.79
CA LYS A 59 -13.32 -10.67 -9.14
C LYS A 59 -12.88 -9.21 -9.12
N TRP A 60 -13.51 -8.41 -8.28
CA TRP A 60 -13.28 -6.97 -8.25
C TRP A 60 -11.97 -6.58 -7.55
N ILE A 61 -11.48 -7.37 -6.59
CA ILE A 61 -10.29 -7.03 -5.81
C ILE A 61 -9.04 -6.85 -6.68
N TYR A 62 -8.82 -7.71 -7.67
CA TYR A 62 -7.66 -7.60 -8.58
C TYR A 62 -7.75 -6.34 -9.43
N PHE A 63 -8.94 -6.05 -9.97
CA PHE A 63 -9.17 -4.88 -10.80
C PHE A 63 -9.02 -3.57 -10.01
N SER A 64 -9.63 -3.49 -8.83
CA SER A 64 -9.50 -2.32 -7.96
C SER A 64 -8.06 -2.11 -7.51
N GLU A 65 -7.32 -3.19 -7.21
CA GLU A 65 -5.93 -3.11 -6.80
C GLU A 65 -5.04 -2.57 -7.94
N ALA A 66 -5.20 -3.07 -9.16
CA ALA A 66 -4.43 -2.58 -10.31
C ALA A 66 -4.66 -1.09 -10.57
N ILE A 67 -5.92 -0.64 -10.49
CA ILE A 67 -6.27 0.77 -10.64
C ILE A 67 -5.65 1.60 -9.51
N TYR A 68 -5.81 1.16 -8.27
CA TYR A 68 -5.26 1.84 -7.10
C TYR A 68 -3.75 2.00 -7.21
N LEU A 69 -3.03 0.90 -7.50
CA LEU A 69 -1.57 0.91 -7.64
C LEU A 69 -1.13 1.83 -8.79
N LEU A 70 -1.78 1.78 -9.94
CA LEU A 70 -1.45 2.65 -11.07
C LEU A 70 -1.64 4.14 -10.72
N ILE A 71 -2.78 4.49 -10.12
CA ILE A 71 -3.08 5.87 -9.70
C ILE A 71 -2.05 6.34 -8.66
N LYS A 72 -1.75 5.52 -7.64
CA LYS A 72 -0.78 5.82 -6.60
C LYS A 72 0.60 6.13 -7.20
N LEU A 73 1.13 5.22 -8.00
CA LEU A 73 2.46 5.36 -8.61
C LEU A 73 2.53 6.58 -9.53
N PHE A 74 1.46 6.85 -10.29
CA PHE A 74 1.40 8.01 -11.18
C PHE A 74 1.31 9.33 -10.40
N ALA A 75 0.47 9.41 -9.37
CA ALA A 75 0.34 10.58 -8.51
C ALA A 75 1.69 10.93 -7.85
N LEU A 76 2.38 9.94 -7.28
CA LEU A 76 3.72 10.13 -6.72
C LEU A 76 4.73 10.57 -7.78
N SER A 77 4.64 10.04 -9.00
CA SER A 77 5.52 10.43 -10.10
C SER A 77 5.37 11.90 -10.46
N LEU A 78 4.13 12.41 -10.47
CA LEU A 78 3.85 13.83 -10.72
C LEU A 78 4.33 14.73 -9.57
N ILE A 79 4.16 14.30 -8.32
CA ILE A 79 4.66 15.03 -7.14
C ILE A 79 6.18 15.18 -7.21
N PHE A 80 6.90 14.07 -7.45
CA PHE A 80 8.36 14.10 -7.55
C PHE A 80 8.87 14.84 -8.79
N TYR A 81 8.20 14.69 -9.93
CA TYR A 81 8.52 15.43 -11.14
C TYR A 81 8.41 16.94 -10.92
N THR A 82 7.32 17.39 -10.29
CA THR A 82 7.12 18.80 -9.94
C THR A 82 8.18 19.28 -8.94
N ALA A 83 8.45 18.52 -7.89
CA ALA A 83 9.45 18.91 -6.89
C ALA A 83 10.87 19.04 -7.47
N LEU A 84 11.26 18.13 -8.36
CA LEU A 84 12.55 18.18 -9.05
C LEU A 84 12.62 19.34 -10.04
N PHE A 85 11.53 19.59 -10.78
CA PHE A 85 11.44 20.73 -11.68
C PHE A 85 11.60 22.06 -10.93
N LEU A 86 10.89 22.24 -9.80
CA LEU A 86 11.01 23.42 -8.94
C LEU A 86 12.41 23.56 -8.31
N SER A 87 13.13 22.45 -8.13
CA SER A 87 14.51 22.42 -7.66
C SER A 87 15.55 22.63 -8.77
N GLY A 88 15.11 22.97 -10.00
CA GLY A 88 16.00 23.22 -11.14
C GLY A 88 16.64 21.95 -11.73
N LYS A 89 16.07 20.77 -11.45
CA LYS A 89 16.57 19.49 -11.97
C LYS A 89 15.71 19.00 -13.12
N THR A 90 16.37 18.68 -14.24
CA THR A 90 15.72 18.15 -15.43
C THR A 90 15.81 16.63 -15.43
N VAL A 91 14.69 15.96 -15.17
CA VAL A 91 14.57 14.50 -15.18
C VAL A 91 13.32 14.12 -15.94
N THR A 92 13.37 13.05 -16.73
CA THR A 92 12.17 12.58 -17.44
C THR A 92 11.17 11.93 -16.47
N LEU A 93 9.88 12.14 -16.70
CA LEU A 93 8.81 11.49 -15.91
C LEU A 93 8.95 9.96 -15.90
N ALA A 94 9.37 9.35 -17.02
CA ALA A 94 9.57 7.91 -17.12
C ALA A 94 10.68 7.38 -16.18
N ALA A 95 11.74 8.15 -15.95
CA ALA A 95 12.80 7.79 -15.01
C ALA A 95 12.33 7.88 -13.55
N ILE A 96 11.53 8.91 -13.22
CA ILE A 96 10.92 9.06 -11.90
C ILE A 96 9.93 7.94 -11.63
N PHE A 97 9.04 7.65 -12.60
CA PHE A 97 8.09 6.55 -12.50
C PHE A 97 8.79 5.22 -12.26
N LYS A 98 9.92 4.95 -12.93
CA LYS A 98 10.75 3.76 -12.68
C LYS A 98 11.24 3.68 -11.23
N ILE A 99 11.76 4.79 -10.68
CA ILE A 99 12.24 4.83 -9.29
C ILE A 99 11.12 4.51 -8.32
N ILE A 100 9.93 5.10 -8.53
CA ILE A 100 8.78 4.91 -7.64
C ILE A 100 8.29 3.46 -7.71
N VAL A 101 8.17 2.89 -8.91
CA VAL A 101 7.84 1.47 -9.10
C VAL A 101 8.83 0.57 -8.37
N LEU A 102 10.15 0.80 -8.52
CA LEU A 102 11.17 0.00 -7.84
C LEU A 102 11.12 0.15 -6.32
N SER A 103 10.83 1.36 -5.83
CA SER A 103 10.73 1.62 -4.40
C SER A 103 9.52 0.91 -3.78
N GLU A 104 8.43 0.76 -4.53
CA GLU A 104 7.19 0.13 -4.07
C GLU A 104 7.34 -1.35 -3.68
N TYR A 105 8.37 -2.04 -4.20
CA TYR A 105 8.65 -3.44 -3.86
C TYR A 105 8.85 -3.66 -2.35
N ILE A 106 9.26 -2.63 -1.59
CA ILE A 106 9.43 -2.74 -0.15
C ILE A 106 8.11 -3.12 0.56
N PHE A 107 6.96 -2.71 0.02
CA PHE A 107 5.65 -3.00 0.61
C PHE A 107 5.16 -4.44 0.36
N LEU A 108 5.81 -5.19 -0.54
CA LEU A 108 5.55 -6.64 -0.68
C LEU A 108 6.02 -7.41 0.56
N VAL A 109 7.06 -6.91 1.25
CA VAL A 109 7.65 -7.55 2.42
C VAL A 109 6.66 -7.62 3.61
N PRO A 110 6.09 -6.51 4.11
CA PRO A 110 5.11 -6.56 5.19
C PRO A 110 3.86 -7.36 4.82
N ALA A 111 3.43 -7.30 3.55
CA ALA A 111 2.31 -8.10 3.07
C ALA A 111 2.59 -9.61 3.17
N LEU A 112 3.77 -10.06 2.73
CA LEU A 112 4.19 -11.44 2.85
C LEU A 112 4.34 -11.88 4.31
N ILE A 113 4.97 -11.05 5.16
CA ILE A 113 5.11 -11.33 6.59
C ILE A 113 3.73 -11.45 7.24
N LYS A 114 2.79 -10.55 6.92
CA LYS A 114 1.42 -10.61 7.43
C LYS A 114 0.76 -11.94 7.08
N ILE A 115 0.86 -12.40 5.83
CA ILE A 115 0.29 -13.69 5.40
C ILE A 115 0.89 -14.85 6.19
N ILE A 116 2.23 -14.92 6.28
CA ILE A 116 2.94 -15.98 7.01
C ILE A 116 2.54 -15.96 8.49
N TRP A 117 2.59 -14.78 9.11
CA TRP A 117 2.28 -14.62 10.53
C TRP A 117 0.84 -15.04 10.84
N PHE A 118 -0.10 -14.56 10.04
CA PHE A 118 -1.51 -14.86 10.24
C PHE A 118 -1.85 -16.34 10.01
N TYR A 119 -1.21 -16.98 9.03
CA TYR A 119 -1.42 -18.39 8.75
C TYR A 119 -0.86 -19.32 9.85
N PHE A 120 0.30 -19.01 10.42
CA PHE A 120 0.97 -19.90 11.38
C PHE A 120 0.64 -19.62 12.85
N TYR A 121 0.33 -18.37 13.23
CA TYR A 121 0.26 -17.97 14.64
C TYR A 121 -1.14 -17.61 15.14
N TYR A 122 -2.12 -17.39 14.26
CA TYR A 122 -3.49 -17.12 14.69
C TYR A 122 -4.31 -18.41 14.71
N HIS A 123 -4.87 -18.73 15.88
CA HIS A 123 -5.87 -19.79 16.06
C HIS A 123 -7.27 -19.16 16.00
N ASP A 124 -8.13 -19.66 15.10
CA ASP A 124 -9.46 -19.13 14.83
C ASP A 124 -9.54 -17.60 14.60
N PRO A 125 -8.73 -17.04 13.68
CA PRO A 125 -8.69 -15.60 13.47
C PRO A 125 -10.02 -15.03 12.95
N THR A 126 -10.29 -13.78 13.31
CA THR A 126 -11.42 -13.00 12.81
C THR A 126 -10.99 -11.92 11.81
N LEU A 127 -11.95 -11.38 11.07
CA LEU A 127 -11.73 -10.24 10.17
C LEU A 127 -11.19 -9.00 10.91
N ALA A 128 -11.59 -8.81 12.18
CA ALA A 128 -11.05 -7.73 13.01
C ALA A 128 -9.55 -7.92 13.29
N ASP A 129 -9.11 -9.15 13.55
CA ASP A 129 -7.69 -9.48 13.76
C ASP A 129 -6.88 -9.27 12.48
N TRP A 130 -7.46 -9.67 11.33
CA TRP A 130 -6.84 -9.44 10.03
C TRP A 130 -6.64 -7.94 9.78
N HIS A 131 -7.63 -7.11 10.10
CA HIS A 131 -7.51 -5.67 9.98
C HIS A 131 -6.56 -5.05 11.00
N LYS A 132 -6.36 -5.63 12.19
CA LYS A 132 -5.43 -5.14 13.24
C LYS A 132 -3.98 -5.54 13.03
N THR A 133 -3.74 -6.58 12.25
CA THR A 133 -2.39 -7.06 12.00
C THR A 133 -1.67 -6.17 10.99
N TYR A 134 -0.80 -5.28 11.47
CA TYR A 134 0.13 -4.49 10.65
C TYR A 134 1.56 -4.69 11.14
N VAL A 135 2.38 -5.25 10.24
CA VAL A 135 3.76 -5.63 10.55
C VAL A 135 4.61 -4.38 10.76
N LEU A 136 5.21 -4.27 11.96
CA LEU A 136 6.14 -3.18 12.33
C LEU A 136 5.57 -1.76 12.11
N SER A 137 4.25 -1.59 12.32
CA SER A 137 3.61 -0.27 12.34
C SER A 137 3.55 0.31 13.75
N ALA A 138 3.42 1.63 13.86
CA ALA A 138 3.20 2.29 15.14
C ALA A 138 1.91 1.81 15.82
N LEU A 139 0.90 1.41 15.04
CA LEU A 139 -0.35 0.83 15.55
C LEU A 139 -0.09 -0.43 16.40
N SER A 140 0.92 -1.24 16.07
CA SER A 140 1.28 -2.43 16.85
C SER A 140 1.87 -2.15 18.24
N MET A 141 2.16 -0.88 18.56
CA MET A 141 2.71 -0.46 19.85
C MET A 141 1.64 -0.06 20.87
N PHE A 142 0.36 -0.03 20.47
CA PHE A 142 -0.74 0.44 21.30
C PHE A 142 -1.86 -0.60 21.36
N ASP A 143 -2.30 -0.92 22.58
CA ASP A 143 -3.38 -1.91 22.79
C ASP A 143 -4.77 -1.36 22.46
N ALA A 144 -4.98 -0.05 22.69
CA ALA A 144 -6.23 0.64 22.42
C ALA A 144 -5.95 1.95 21.67
N VAL A 145 -6.44 2.02 20.43
CA VAL A 145 -6.30 3.17 19.54
C VAL A 145 -7.68 3.62 19.09
N PRO A 146 -8.02 4.92 19.22
CA PRO A 146 -9.26 5.47 18.68
C PRO A 146 -9.34 5.27 17.16
N GLY A 147 -10.53 5.03 16.59
CA GLY A 147 -10.63 4.64 15.18
C GLY A 147 -10.11 5.68 14.19
N ASP A 148 -10.16 6.95 14.54
CA ASP A 148 -9.59 8.06 13.78
C ASP A 148 -8.06 8.05 13.72
N TRP A 149 -7.38 7.46 14.71
CA TRP A 149 -5.91 7.31 14.70
C TRP A 149 -5.42 6.05 14.01
N TYR A 150 -6.32 5.11 13.75
CA TYR A 150 -5.98 3.79 13.28
C TYR A 150 -5.21 3.81 11.96
N TYR A 151 -5.73 4.53 10.95
CA TYR A 151 -5.09 4.64 9.64
C TYR A 151 -3.74 5.36 9.70
N ALA A 152 -3.64 6.42 10.51
CA ALA A 152 -2.41 7.18 10.69
C ALA A 152 -1.30 6.32 11.31
N LEU A 153 -1.61 5.61 12.40
CA LEU A 153 -0.64 4.75 13.09
C LEU A 153 -0.30 3.48 12.29
N GLN A 154 -1.23 2.97 11.49
CA GLN A 154 -0.97 1.91 10.52
C GLN A 154 0.05 2.37 9.46
N THR A 155 -0.17 3.56 8.90
CA THR A 155 0.63 4.10 7.81
C THR A 155 2.07 4.36 8.27
N LEU A 156 2.24 4.83 9.51
CA LEU A 156 3.57 4.98 10.11
C LEU A 156 4.16 3.61 10.45
N ASN A 157 5.01 3.08 9.57
CA ASN A 157 5.67 1.79 9.77
C ASN A 157 7.13 1.81 9.31
N VAL A 158 7.90 0.80 9.69
CA VAL A 158 9.34 0.72 9.34
C VAL A 158 9.55 0.65 7.83
N PHE A 159 8.68 -0.02 7.08
CA PHE A 159 8.80 -0.13 5.62
C PHE A 159 8.56 1.19 4.91
N GLU A 160 7.69 2.04 5.47
CA GLU A 160 7.48 3.42 5.03
C GLU A 160 8.75 4.26 5.20
N VAL A 161 9.44 4.14 6.34
CA VAL A 161 10.72 4.83 6.55
C VAL A 161 11.79 4.33 5.57
N VAL A 162 11.87 3.01 5.36
CA VAL A 162 12.79 2.41 4.37
C VAL A 162 12.46 2.90 2.95
N TYR A 163 11.18 3.03 2.62
CA TYR A 163 10.71 3.56 1.34
C TYR A 163 11.28 4.96 1.05
N TRP A 164 11.33 5.85 2.06
CA TRP A 164 11.90 7.19 1.88
C TRP A 164 13.39 7.15 1.50
N PHE A 165 14.14 6.25 2.13
CA PHE A 165 15.57 6.08 1.84
C PHE A 165 15.81 5.48 0.44
N ILE A 166 14.97 4.52 0.00
CA ILE A 166 15.05 3.94 -1.35
C ILE A 166 14.72 5.02 -2.40
N LEU A 167 13.69 5.83 -2.17
CA LEU A 167 13.35 6.96 -3.04
C LEU A 167 14.50 7.97 -3.12
N GLY A 168 15.09 8.35 -1.98
CA GLY A 168 16.22 9.27 -1.91
C GLY A 168 17.41 8.75 -2.71
N PHE A 169 17.70 7.45 -2.59
CA PHE A 169 18.75 6.79 -3.37
C PHE A 169 18.42 6.83 -4.86
N GLY A 170 17.23 6.40 -5.27
CA GLY A 170 16.80 6.42 -6.67
C GLY A 170 16.89 7.82 -7.28
N ILE A 171 16.41 8.84 -6.59
CA ILE A 171 16.48 10.23 -7.04
C ILE A 171 17.94 10.68 -7.19
N SER A 172 18.81 10.36 -6.23
CA SER A 172 20.23 10.72 -6.32
C SER A 172 20.89 10.14 -7.57
N THR A 173 20.58 8.89 -7.91
CA THR A 173 21.16 8.21 -9.07
C THR A 173 20.76 8.83 -10.42
N VAL A 174 19.53 9.34 -10.55
CA VAL A 174 19.05 9.90 -11.83
C VAL A 174 19.28 11.41 -11.95
N THR A 175 19.49 12.11 -10.84
CA THR A 175 19.73 13.56 -10.81
C THR A 175 21.20 13.95 -10.67
N GLY A 176 22.05 13.02 -10.24
CA GLY A 176 23.45 13.29 -9.87
C GLY A 176 23.59 14.15 -8.60
N MET A 177 22.51 14.33 -7.83
CA MET A 177 22.55 15.05 -6.55
C MET A 177 23.23 14.21 -5.47
N SER A 178 23.70 14.86 -4.40
CA SER A 178 24.09 14.13 -3.19
C SER A 178 22.86 13.45 -2.59
N TYR A 179 23.09 12.30 -1.95
CA TYR A 179 22.04 11.52 -1.29
C TYR A 179 21.22 12.38 -0.31
N ASP A 180 21.89 13.19 0.52
CA ASP A 180 21.23 14.07 1.48
C ASP A 180 20.31 15.09 0.82
N ALA A 181 20.74 15.66 -0.32
CA ALA A 181 19.92 16.62 -1.06
C ALA A 181 18.71 15.93 -1.72
N SER A 182 18.87 14.69 -2.21
CA SER A 182 17.77 13.89 -2.73
C SER A 182 16.79 13.46 -1.63
N LEU A 183 17.29 13.07 -0.46
CA LEU A 183 16.47 12.74 0.69
C LEU A 183 15.69 13.96 1.19
N LYS A 184 16.30 15.15 1.16
CA LYS A 184 15.61 16.41 1.45
C LYS A 184 14.45 16.65 0.48
N ILE A 185 14.62 16.36 -0.81
CA ILE A 185 13.52 16.42 -1.79
C ILE A 185 12.41 15.46 -1.36
N VAL A 186 12.71 14.19 -1.07
CA VAL A 186 11.73 13.19 -0.58
C VAL A 186 10.96 13.72 0.61
N VAL A 187 11.65 14.14 1.68
CA VAL A 187 10.98 14.64 2.88
C VAL A 187 10.12 15.88 2.58
N SER A 188 10.59 16.80 1.73
CA SER A 188 9.86 18.03 1.41
C SER A 188 8.67 17.86 0.45
N SER A 189 8.63 16.77 -0.33
CA SER A 189 7.56 16.53 -1.31
C SER A 189 6.64 15.38 -0.92
N TYR A 190 7.21 14.25 -0.53
CA TYR A 190 6.48 13.04 -0.20
C TYR A 190 5.76 13.15 1.14
N LEU A 191 6.44 13.69 2.16
CA LEU A 191 5.88 13.72 3.52
C LEU A 191 4.61 14.59 3.63
N PRO A 192 4.56 15.80 3.03
CA PRO A 192 3.30 16.56 2.95
C PRO A 192 2.21 15.84 2.16
N ALA A 193 2.57 15.17 1.06
CA ALA A 193 1.60 14.40 0.28
C ALA A 193 1.05 13.20 1.06
N LEU A 194 1.90 12.48 1.80
CA LEU A 194 1.50 11.40 2.69
C LEU A 194 0.59 11.91 3.80
N PHE A 195 0.91 13.07 4.39
CA PHE A 195 0.06 13.68 5.41
C PHE A 195 -1.35 14.01 4.87
N ILE A 196 -1.44 14.65 3.71
CA ILE A 196 -2.73 14.93 3.05
C ILE A 196 -3.49 13.64 2.78
N TRP A 197 -2.81 12.60 2.29
CA TRP A 197 -3.39 11.29 2.03
C TRP A 197 -3.94 10.64 3.31
N VAL A 198 -3.17 10.66 4.40
CA VAL A 198 -3.59 10.12 5.71
C VAL A 198 -4.82 10.87 6.23
N CYS A 199 -4.83 12.20 6.18
CA CYS A 199 -5.99 12.99 6.58
C CYS A 199 -7.23 12.66 5.73
N LEU A 200 -7.07 12.57 4.41
CA LEU A 200 -8.16 12.26 3.49
C LEU A 200 -8.76 10.87 3.79
N VAL A 201 -7.92 9.84 3.89
CA VAL A 201 -8.40 8.47 4.14
C VAL A 201 -9.05 8.37 5.51
N THR A 202 -8.45 8.96 6.55
CA THR A 202 -9.03 9.00 7.90
C THR A 202 -10.41 9.66 7.88
N PHE A 203 -10.54 10.84 7.25
CA PHE A 203 -11.81 11.54 7.14
C PHE A 203 -12.88 10.71 6.41
N VAL A 204 -12.51 10.12 5.27
CA VAL A 204 -13.40 9.25 4.49
C VAL A 204 -13.81 8.02 5.29
N SER A 205 -12.87 7.37 6.00
CA SER A 205 -13.15 6.22 6.85
C SER A 205 -14.15 6.56 7.95
N LEU A 206 -14.02 7.70 8.63
CA LEU A 206 -14.97 8.12 9.66
C LEU A 206 -16.35 8.46 9.08
N MET A 207 -16.40 9.04 7.88
CA MET A 207 -17.67 9.36 7.21
C MET A 207 -18.46 8.11 6.82
N PHE A 208 -17.78 7.06 6.34
CA PHE A 208 -18.43 5.81 5.92
C PHE A 208 -18.60 4.79 7.05
N PHE A 209 -17.75 4.84 8.08
CA PHE A 209 -17.74 3.88 9.20
C PHE A 209 -17.77 4.60 10.57
N PRO A 210 -18.80 5.42 10.86
CA PRO A 210 -18.83 6.28 12.05
C PRO A 210 -18.82 5.51 13.38
N GLY A 211 -19.22 4.23 13.40
CA GLY A 211 -19.21 3.39 14.61
C GLY A 211 -17.84 2.85 15.03
N THR A 212 -16.76 3.26 14.36
CA THR A 212 -15.38 2.91 14.75
C THR A 212 -14.66 4.02 15.51
N ALA A 213 -15.29 5.21 15.63
CA ALA A 213 -14.79 6.37 16.38
C ALA A 213 -15.05 6.27 17.88
#